data_AF-X1F0M9-F1
#
_entry.id   AF-X1F0M9-F1
#
_cell.length_a   1.000
_cell.length_b   1.000
_cell.length_c   1.000
_cell.angle_alpha   90.00
_cell.angle_beta   90.00
_cell.angle_gamma   90.00
#
_symmetry.space_group_name_H-M   'P 1'
#
loop_
_entity.id
_entity.type
_entity.pdbx_description
1 polymer ?
#
loop_
_entity_poly.entity_id
_entity_poly.type
_entity_poly.pdbx_seq_one_letter_code
_entity_poly.pdbx_strand_id
1 'polypeptide(L)'
;MKITVFNGSPRGKRGNTHIMVKEFSKGVKEAGGVIENIFLIKKEIKPCLGCFDCWFKTPGKCIIEDDMDELLSKFLLSDIVVFATPIYIDNLTGIMKNFMDRLISIMDPHFERDEIGECRHTKRFKKYPKFVVISNCGYPEQSHFQVLNMLFKRAARNMHSEVIAEIYRGGGWLLKTSLLTESFILKYKKLLREAGKEIVKNLSLSKKTISELKKPIISVDDFIEFANKNCDKLLSRIKI
;
A
#
# COMPACT_ATOMS: atom_id res chain seq x y z
N MET A 1 14.58 2.82 -13.14
CA MET A 1 13.90 2.32 -11.93
C MET A 1 12.49 1.86 -12.31
N LYS A 2 12.15 0.58 -12.07
CA LYS A 2 10.84 -0.01 -12.31
C LYS A 2 10.06 -0.13 -11.00
N ILE A 3 8.86 0.44 -10.97
CA ILE A 3 7.97 0.45 -9.81
C ILE A 3 6.66 -0.23 -10.17
N THR A 4 6.23 -1.20 -9.36
CA THR A 4 4.91 -1.82 -9.50
C THR A 4 4.06 -1.48 -8.29
N VAL A 5 2.90 -0.88 -8.52
CA VAL A 5 1.90 -0.67 -7.47
C VAL A 5 0.92 -1.82 -7.48
N PHE A 6 0.78 -2.51 -6.36
CA PHE A 6 -0.33 -3.44 -6.10
C PHE A 6 -1.38 -2.69 -5.29
N ASN A 7 -2.51 -2.40 -5.91
CA ASN A 7 -3.59 -1.64 -5.32
C ASN A 7 -4.72 -2.55 -4.83
N GLY A 8 -4.77 -2.75 -3.52
CA GLY A 8 -5.75 -3.57 -2.83
C GLY A 8 -7.09 -2.88 -2.54
N SER A 9 -7.31 -1.63 -2.98
CA SER A 9 -8.58 -0.95 -2.72
C SER A 9 -9.75 -1.67 -3.42
N PRO A 10 -10.80 -2.09 -2.70
CA PRO A 10 -11.99 -2.69 -3.31
C PRO A 10 -12.73 -1.71 -4.24
N ARG A 11 -12.49 -0.40 -4.07
CA ARG A 11 -13.06 0.65 -4.93
C ARG A 11 -12.26 0.87 -6.23
N GLY A 12 -11.13 0.20 -6.42
CA GLY A 12 -10.29 0.27 -7.62
C GLY A 12 -9.98 1.71 -8.05
N LYS A 13 -10.21 2.02 -9.33
CA LYS A 13 -10.02 3.38 -9.90
C LYS A 13 -10.87 4.46 -9.23
N ARG A 14 -11.97 4.10 -8.56
CA ARG A 14 -12.82 5.03 -7.81
C ARG A 14 -12.37 5.19 -6.35
N GLY A 15 -11.35 4.48 -5.89
CA GLY A 15 -10.88 4.52 -4.50
C GLY A 15 -10.04 5.75 -4.16
N ASN A 16 -10.06 6.17 -2.89
CA ASN A 16 -9.22 7.27 -2.40
C ASN A 16 -7.73 6.93 -2.49
N THR A 17 -7.40 5.65 -2.28
CA THR A 17 -6.05 5.11 -2.48
C THR A 17 -5.55 5.36 -3.91
N HIS A 18 -6.41 5.24 -4.91
CA HIS A 18 -6.04 5.52 -6.30
C HIS A 18 -5.72 7.01 -6.53
N ILE A 19 -6.39 7.94 -5.85
CA ILE A 19 -6.07 9.37 -5.94
C ILE A 19 -4.62 9.60 -5.49
N MET A 20 -4.23 9.01 -4.37
CA MET A 20 -2.86 9.11 -3.84
C MET A 20 -1.84 8.50 -4.81
N VAL A 21 -2.09 7.26 -5.25
CA VAL A 21 -1.22 6.53 -6.19
C VAL A 21 -1.08 7.28 -7.51
N LYS A 22 -2.16 7.88 -8.02
CA LYS A 22 -2.15 8.60 -9.31
C LYS A 22 -1.19 9.79 -9.27
N GLU A 23 -1.23 10.60 -8.22
CA GLU A 23 -0.35 11.77 -8.10
C GLU A 23 1.10 11.36 -7.79
N PHE A 24 1.31 10.36 -6.93
CA PHE A 24 2.62 9.74 -6.72
C PHE A 24 3.23 9.23 -8.04
N SER A 25 2.43 8.55 -8.86
CA SER A 25 2.85 8.02 -10.16
C SER A 25 3.27 9.10 -11.15
N LYS A 26 2.66 10.30 -11.11
CA LYS A 26 3.10 11.43 -11.93
C LYS A 26 4.52 11.86 -11.53
N GLY A 27 4.76 11.97 -10.23
CA GLY A 27 6.07 12.29 -9.67
C GLY A 27 7.16 11.32 -10.10
N VAL A 28 6.87 10.01 -10.02
CA VAL A 28 7.78 8.96 -10.47
C VAL A 28 8.12 9.11 -11.95
N LYS A 29 7.12 9.33 -12.81
CA LYS A 29 7.32 9.51 -14.25
C LYS A 29 8.15 10.75 -14.59
N GLU A 30 7.91 11.86 -13.90
CA GLU A 30 8.69 13.10 -14.07
C GLU A 30 10.16 12.95 -13.68
N ALA A 31 10.48 12.05 -12.75
CA ALA A 31 11.85 11.75 -12.37
C ALA A 31 12.48 10.66 -13.25
N GLY A 32 11.82 10.21 -14.33
CA GLY A 32 12.33 9.19 -15.25
C GLY A 32 12.07 7.74 -14.81
N GLY A 33 11.27 7.52 -13.77
CA GLY A 33 10.86 6.18 -13.34
C GLY A 33 9.74 5.59 -14.22
N VAL A 34 9.75 4.26 -14.37
CA VAL A 34 8.67 3.51 -15.01
C VAL A 34 7.77 2.96 -13.92
N ILE A 35 6.47 3.27 -13.98
CA ILE A 35 5.50 2.84 -12.97
C ILE A 35 4.21 2.32 -13.60
N GLU A 36 3.76 1.17 -13.10
CA GLU A 36 2.44 0.59 -13.39
C GLU A 36 1.61 0.44 -12.11
N ASN A 37 0.28 0.52 -12.25
CA ASN A 37 -0.65 0.37 -11.14
C ASN A 37 -1.67 -0.74 -11.43
N ILE A 38 -1.49 -1.86 -10.74
CA ILE A 38 -2.29 -3.07 -10.85
C ILE A 38 -3.40 -2.99 -9.80
N PHE A 39 -4.64 -3.04 -10.26
CA PHE A 39 -5.79 -3.10 -9.37
C PHE A 39 -6.08 -4.55 -9.02
N LEU A 40 -5.75 -4.97 -7.80
CA LEU A 40 -5.93 -6.35 -7.36
C LEU A 40 -7.41 -6.79 -7.36
N ILE A 41 -8.35 -5.85 -7.18
CA ILE A 41 -9.79 -6.12 -7.33
C ILE A 41 -10.20 -6.59 -8.74
N LYS A 42 -9.33 -6.42 -9.75
CA LYS A 42 -9.55 -6.89 -11.12
C LYS A 42 -8.83 -8.21 -11.42
N LYS A 43 -8.24 -8.84 -10.41
CA LYS A 43 -7.46 -10.07 -10.53
C LYS A 43 -8.15 -11.19 -9.78
N GLU A 44 -8.09 -12.39 -10.31
CA GLU A 44 -8.47 -13.59 -9.59
C GLU A 44 -7.32 -13.99 -8.67
N ILE A 45 -7.52 -13.87 -7.36
CA ILE A 45 -6.52 -14.22 -6.35
C ILE A 45 -7.21 -15.06 -5.29
N LYS A 46 -7.06 -16.38 -5.39
CA LYS A 46 -7.61 -17.32 -4.42
C LYS A 46 -6.79 -17.24 -3.12
N PRO A 47 -7.44 -17.39 -1.94
CA PRO A 47 -6.73 -17.44 -0.67
C PRO A 47 -5.63 -18.52 -0.66
N CYS A 48 -4.57 -18.28 0.10
CA CYS A 48 -3.54 -19.30 0.31
C CYS A 48 -4.12 -20.48 1.11
N LEU A 49 -3.87 -21.71 0.64
CA LEU A 49 -4.33 -22.93 1.31
C LEU A 49 -3.38 -23.41 2.41
N GLY A 50 -2.17 -22.84 2.52
CA GLY A 50 -1.17 -23.31 3.48
C GLY A 50 -0.67 -24.74 3.22
N CYS A 51 -0.81 -25.26 2.00
CA CYS A 51 -0.43 -26.64 1.67
C CYS A 51 1.07 -26.85 1.48
N PHE A 52 1.85 -25.77 1.34
CA PHE A 52 3.30 -25.78 1.10
C PHE A 52 3.79 -26.50 -0.17
N ASP A 53 2.89 -26.84 -1.11
CA ASP A 53 3.30 -27.44 -2.39
C ASP A 53 4.25 -26.52 -3.18
N CYS A 54 4.10 -25.19 -3.06
CA CYS A 54 5.02 -24.21 -3.64
C CYS A 54 6.45 -24.23 -3.08
N TRP A 55 6.69 -24.97 -2.01
CA TRP A 55 8.02 -25.23 -1.47
C TRP A 55 8.51 -26.63 -1.80
N PHE A 56 7.64 -27.65 -1.67
CA PHE A 56 8.08 -29.04 -1.66
C PHE A 56 7.74 -29.85 -2.91
N LYS A 57 6.74 -29.44 -3.69
CA LYS A 57 6.37 -30.10 -4.97
C LYS A 57 6.78 -29.26 -6.17
N THR A 58 6.53 -27.97 -6.12
CA THR A 58 6.83 -27.01 -7.20
C THR A 58 7.58 -25.80 -6.64
N PRO A 59 8.88 -25.95 -6.26
CA PRO A 59 9.63 -24.89 -5.60
C PRO A 59 9.56 -23.56 -6.36
N GLY A 60 9.02 -22.51 -5.72
CA GLY A 60 8.89 -21.18 -6.32
C GLY A 60 7.62 -20.93 -7.14
N LYS A 61 6.77 -21.95 -7.36
CA LYS A 61 5.53 -21.84 -8.14
C LYS A 61 4.35 -22.40 -7.35
N CYS A 62 3.24 -21.68 -7.30
CA CYS A 62 2.03 -22.17 -6.65
C CYS A 62 1.29 -23.17 -7.54
N ILE A 63 0.64 -24.18 -6.92
CA ILE A 63 -0.23 -25.14 -7.62
C ILE A 63 -1.61 -24.56 -7.93
N ILE A 64 -1.98 -23.45 -7.30
CA ILE A 64 -3.26 -22.78 -7.55
C ILE A 64 -3.10 -21.96 -8.81
N GLU A 65 -3.88 -22.31 -9.84
CA GLU A 65 -3.97 -21.57 -11.11
C GLU A 65 -4.92 -20.39 -10.94
N ASP A 66 -4.33 -19.19 -10.91
CA ASP A 66 -4.97 -17.88 -10.85
C ASP A 66 -3.98 -16.79 -11.31
N ASP A 67 -4.32 -15.51 -11.16
CA ASP A 67 -3.48 -14.41 -11.68
C ASP A 67 -2.16 -14.23 -10.91
N MET A 68 -1.89 -15.02 -9.85
CA MET A 68 -0.68 -14.85 -9.03
C MET A 68 0.62 -15.02 -9.83
N ASP A 69 0.67 -15.90 -10.83
CA ASP A 69 1.90 -16.11 -11.63
C ASP A 69 2.36 -14.81 -12.31
N GLU A 70 1.44 -14.04 -12.90
CA GLU A 70 1.72 -12.72 -13.47
C GLU A 70 2.18 -11.73 -12.39
N LEU A 71 1.48 -11.73 -11.25
CA LEU A 71 1.74 -10.78 -10.16
C LEU A 71 3.09 -11.03 -9.49
N LEU A 72 3.48 -12.29 -9.27
CA LEU A 72 4.78 -12.68 -8.72
C LEU A 72 5.92 -12.29 -9.66
N SER A 73 5.75 -12.50 -10.97
CA SER A 73 6.72 -12.05 -11.98
C SER A 73 6.91 -10.53 -11.93
N LYS A 74 5.82 -9.76 -11.89
CA LYS A 74 5.88 -8.30 -11.76
C LYS A 74 6.52 -7.85 -10.44
N PHE A 75 6.23 -8.55 -9.34
CA PHE A 75 6.84 -8.29 -8.04
C PHE A 75 8.37 -8.45 -8.11
N LEU A 76 8.86 -9.61 -8.55
CA LEU A 76 10.29 -9.94 -8.58
C LEU A 76 11.08 -9.08 -9.59
N LEU A 77 10.46 -8.68 -10.70
CA LEU A 77 11.10 -7.83 -11.71
C LEU A 77 11.13 -6.33 -11.33
N SER A 78 10.52 -5.93 -10.22
CA SER A 78 10.48 -4.53 -9.79
C SER A 78 11.71 -4.15 -8.96
N ASP A 79 12.14 -2.89 -9.06
CA ASP A 79 13.09 -2.31 -8.10
C ASP A 79 12.37 -1.94 -6.80
N ILE A 80 11.13 -1.45 -6.95
CA ILE A 80 10.28 -1.01 -5.84
C ILE A 80 8.87 -1.57 -6.04
N VAL A 81 8.31 -2.10 -4.97
CA VAL A 81 6.90 -2.46 -4.89
C VAL A 81 6.18 -1.48 -3.98
N VAL A 82 5.07 -0.95 -4.48
CA VAL A 82 4.17 -0.10 -3.70
C VAL A 82 2.97 -0.92 -3.26
N PHE A 83 2.84 -1.16 -1.96
CA PHE A 83 1.63 -1.72 -1.37
C PHE A 83 0.64 -0.59 -1.12
N ALA A 84 -0.40 -0.51 -1.95
CA ALA A 84 -1.41 0.53 -1.87
C ALA A 84 -2.74 -0.06 -1.39
N THR A 85 -3.14 0.21 -0.14
CA THR A 85 -4.37 -0.34 0.45
C THR A 85 -5.03 0.70 1.35
N PRO A 86 -6.38 0.84 1.38
CA PRO A 86 -7.03 1.53 2.49
C PRO A 86 -6.97 0.67 3.77
N ILE A 87 -7.24 1.28 4.93
CA ILE A 87 -7.50 0.59 6.20
C ILE A 87 -8.97 0.20 6.29
N TYR A 88 -9.24 -1.11 6.41
CA TYR A 88 -10.54 -1.72 6.66
C TYR A 88 -10.43 -2.53 7.96
N ILE A 89 -11.23 -2.18 8.98
CA ILE A 89 -11.17 -2.78 10.33
C ILE A 89 -9.72 -2.83 10.85
N ASP A 90 -9.10 -1.65 10.98
CA ASP A 90 -7.73 -1.44 11.49
C ASP A 90 -6.60 -2.21 10.80
N ASN A 91 -6.87 -2.79 9.63
CA ASN A 91 -5.89 -3.53 8.87
C ASN A 91 -5.98 -3.27 7.36
N LEU A 92 -5.07 -3.87 6.60
CA LEU A 92 -5.18 -3.92 5.14
C LEU A 92 -6.42 -4.68 4.69
N THR A 93 -6.80 -4.46 3.44
CA THR A 93 -7.97 -5.12 2.84
C THR A 93 -7.76 -6.61 2.65
N GLY A 94 -8.84 -7.40 2.69
CA GLY A 94 -8.77 -8.85 2.41
C GLY A 94 -8.15 -9.18 1.05
N ILE A 95 -8.39 -8.35 0.02
CA ILE A 95 -7.77 -8.49 -1.31
C ILE A 95 -6.25 -8.36 -1.22
N MET A 96 -5.76 -7.37 -0.48
CA MET A 96 -4.32 -7.21 -0.23
C MET A 96 -3.75 -8.38 0.58
N LYS A 97 -4.50 -8.89 1.57
CA LYS A 97 -4.07 -10.02 2.40
C LYS A 97 -3.90 -11.29 1.56
N ASN A 98 -4.87 -11.61 0.71
CA ASN A 98 -4.80 -12.76 -0.19
C ASN A 98 -3.56 -12.69 -1.10
N PHE A 99 -3.28 -11.52 -1.67
CA PHE A 99 -2.07 -11.31 -2.46
C PHE A 99 -0.80 -11.54 -1.63
N MET A 100 -0.70 -10.91 -0.45
CA MET A 100 0.47 -11.01 0.43
C MET A 100 0.72 -12.45 0.91
N ASP A 101 -0.31 -13.20 1.27
CA ASP A 101 -0.19 -14.58 1.76
C ASP A 101 0.37 -15.52 0.69
N ARG A 102 0.09 -15.24 -0.58
CA ARG A 102 0.59 -16.02 -1.71
C ARG A 102 2.04 -15.67 -2.10
N LEU A 103 2.62 -14.61 -1.54
CA LEU A 103 4.05 -14.28 -1.70
C LEU A 103 4.99 -15.27 -0.99
N ILE A 104 4.47 -16.18 -0.15
CA ILE A 104 5.32 -17.20 0.50
C ILE A 104 6.10 -18.07 -0.50
N SER A 105 5.54 -18.26 -1.71
CA SER A 105 6.16 -18.99 -2.82
C SER A 105 7.52 -18.41 -3.23
N ILE A 106 7.75 -17.11 -3.05
CA ILE A 106 9.02 -16.48 -3.44
C ILE A 106 10.11 -16.59 -2.36
N MET A 107 9.81 -17.19 -1.22
CA MET A 107 10.76 -17.49 -0.16
C MET A 107 11.26 -18.93 -0.27
N ASP A 108 12.44 -19.20 0.28
CA ASP A 108 12.96 -20.56 0.42
C ASP A 108 12.55 -21.15 1.79
N PRO A 109 12.14 -22.43 1.88
CA PRO A 109 11.66 -23.02 3.13
C PRO A 109 12.73 -23.12 4.22
N HIS A 110 14.02 -23.04 3.90
CA HIS A 110 15.08 -23.08 4.90
C HIS A 110 15.08 -21.80 5.75
N PHE A 111 15.59 -21.93 6.97
CA PHE A 111 15.66 -20.84 7.94
C PHE A 111 17.09 -20.37 8.16
N GLU A 112 17.23 -19.08 8.48
CA GLU A 112 18.47 -18.47 8.95
C GLU A 112 18.19 -17.43 10.03
N ARG A 113 19.24 -17.01 10.74
CA ARG A 113 19.17 -15.85 11.63
C ARG A 113 19.54 -14.60 10.85
N ASP A 114 18.82 -13.51 11.09
CA ASP A 114 19.18 -12.21 10.54
C ASP A 114 20.21 -11.48 11.41
N GLU A 115 20.51 -10.25 11.05
CA GLU A 115 21.55 -9.42 11.65
C GLU A 115 21.26 -9.05 13.12
N ILE A 116 19.99 -9.12 13.56
CA ILE A 116 19.58 -8.89 14.95
C ILE A 116 19.29 -10.20 15.70
N GLY A 117 19.56 -11.35 15.08
CA GLY A 117 19.51 -12.67 15.70
C GLY A 117 18.15 -13.37 15.68
N GLU A 118 17.11 -12.81 15.06
CA GLU A 118 15.82 -13.52 14.93
C GLU A 118 15.75 -14.37 13.65
N CYS A 119 14.89 -15.37 13.67
CA CYS A 119 14.67 -16.28 12.56
C CYS A 119 13.98 -15.59 11.35
N ARG A 120 14.36 -15.96 10.14
CA ARG A 120 13.65 -15.69 8.87
C ARG A 120 13.91 -16.80 7.86
N HIS A 121 13.15 -16.81 6.78
CA HIS A 121 13.41 -17.69 5.64
C HIS A 121 14.62 -17.22 4.83
N THR A 122 15.37 -18.16 4.24
CA THR A 122 16.47 -17.84 3.34
C THR A 122 15.98 -17.31 1.98
N LYS A 123 16.88 -16.69 1.22
CA LYS A 123 16.56 -16.16 -0.12
C LYS A 123 16.41 -17.28 -1.14
N ARG A 124 15.30 -17.28 -1.88
CA ARG A 124 15.14 -18.06 -3.12
C ARG A 124 15.70 -17.32 -4.34
N PHE A 125 15.51 -15.99 -4.37
CA PHE A 125 15.92 -15.14 -5.48
C PHE A 125 17.06 -14.20 -5.08
N LYS A 126 17.89 -13.81 -6.04
CA LYS A 126 19.05 -12.92 -5.81
C LYS A 126 18.65 -11.51 -5.35
N LYS A 127 17.49 -11.03 -5.78
CA LYS A 127 17.01 -9.66 -5.53
C LYS A 127 15.53 -9.67 -5.16
N TYR A 128 15.18 -8.84 -4.18
CA TYR A 128 13.81 -8.54 -3.78
C TYR A 128 13.59 -7.01 -3.87
N PRO A 129 12.38 -6.55 -4.25
CA PRO A 129 12.09 -5.13 -4.39
C PRO A 129 12.03 -4.43 -3.02
N LYS A 130 12.43 -3.15 -2.97
CA LYS A 130 12.20 -2.28 -1.80
C LYS A 130 10.71 -1.92 -1.68
N PHE A 131 10.23 -1.67 -0.47
CA PHE A 131 8.80 -1.42 -0.23
C PHE A 131 8.49 0.06 -0.06
N VAL A 132 7.41 0.50 -0.68
CA VAL A 132 6.71 1.75 -0.35
C VAL A 132 5.29 1.38 0.07
N VAL A 133 4.78 2.01 1.11
CA VAL A 133 3.40 1.79 1.57
C VAL A 133 2.59 3.06 1.36
N ILE A 134 1.46 2.97 0.66
CA ILE A 134 0.52 4.08 0.49
C ILE A 134 -0.83 3.65 1.06
N SER A 135 -1.30 4.34 2.10
CA SER A 135 -2.55 3.98 2.76
C SER A 135 -3.37 5.20 3.16
N ASN A 136 -4.69 5.03 3.21
CA ASN A 136 -5.62 5.98 3.81
C ASN A 136 -6.63 5.24 4.69
N CYS A 137 -7.21 5.95 5.64
CA CYS A 137 -8.27 5.44 6.49
C CYS A 137 -9.43 6.43 6.59
N GLY A 138 -10.55 5.98 7.17
CA GLY A 138 -11.71 6.84 7.43
C GLY A 138 -11.41 7.91 8.47
N TYR A 139 -10.82 7.51 9.59
CA TYR A 139 -10.53 8.37 10.74
C TYR A 139 -9.44 9.43 10.46
N PRO A 140 -9.46 10.59 11.14
CA PRO A 140 -8.54 11.69 10.86
C PRO A 140 -7.10 11.45 11.39
N GLU A 141 -6.92 10.59 12.39
CA GLU A 141 -5.63 10.42 13.07
C GLU A 141 -4.64 9.55 12.29
N GLN A 142 -3.35 9.81 12.50
CA GLN A 142 -2.25 9.01 11.94
C GLN A 142 -1.95 7.75 12.77
N SER A 143 -2.43 7.66 14.02
CA SER A 143 -2.23 6.50 14.89
C SER A 143 -2.86 5.22 14.34
N HIS A 144 -3.94 5.33 13.56
CA HIS A 144 -4.61 4.19 12.92
C HIS A 144 -3.71 3.36 12.00
N PHE A 145 -2.59 3.91 11.53
CA PHE A 145 -1.65 3.21 10.66
C PHE A 145 -0.56 2.43 11.41
N GLN A 146 -0.55 2.42 12.75
CA GLN A 146 0.50 1.77 13.55
C GLN A 146 0.59 0.25 13.27
N VAL A 147 -0.54 -0.44 13.19
CA VAL A 147 -0.59 -1.88 12.85
C VAL A 147 -0.01 -2.12 11.46
N LEU A 148 -0.40 -1.28 10.49
CA LEU A 148 0.05 -1.37 9.10
C LEU A 148 1.56 -1.10 8.97
N ASN A 149 2.09 -0.11 9.70
CA ASN A 149 3.51 0.22 9.78
C ASN A 149 4.33 -0.98 10.23
N MET A 150 3.93 -1.59 11.36
CA MET A 150 4.63 -2.72 11.92
C MET A 150 4.56 -3.94 10.99
N LEU A 151 3.38 -4.21 10.43
CA LEU A 151 3.16 -5.31 9.50
C LEU A 151 4.10 -5.24 8.30
N PHE A 152 4.17 -4.10 7.60
CA PHE A 152 5.01 -3.99 6.40
C PHE A 152 6.51 -3.98 6.72
N LYS A 153 6.92 -3.43 7.87
CA LYS A 153 8.32 -3.53 8.31
C LYS A 153 8.72 -4.99 8.59
N ARG A 154 7.87 -5.77 9.27
CA ARG A 154 8.09 -7.20 9.48
C ARG A 154 8.09 -7.98 8.17
N ALA A 155 7.15 -7.68 7.26
CA ALA A 155 7.09 -8.31 5.96
C ALA A 155 8.34 -8.03 5.11
N ALA A 156 8.79 -6.77 5.05
CA ALA A 156 9.99 -6.39 4.32
C ALA A 156 11.24 -7.12 4.85
N ARG A 157 11.43 -7.13 6.18
CA ARG A 157 12.52 -7.87 6.85
C ARG A 157 12.52 -9.35 6.44
N ASN A 158 11.36 -10.00 6.52
CA ASN A 158 11.23 -11.42 6.19
C ASN A 158 11.47 -11.71 4.71
N MET A 159 11.30 -10.72 3.83
CA MET A 159 11.58 -10.79 2.40
C MET A 159 12.94 -10.19 2.03
N HIS A 160 13.88 -10.08 2.97
CA HIS A 160 15.23 -9.56 2.73
C HIS A 160 15.24 -8.15 2.11
N SER A 161 14.31 -7.33 2.55
CA SER A 161 14.05 -6.01 2.01
C SER A 161 13.78 -5.01 3.14
N GLU A 162 13.47 -3.78 2.75
CA GLU A 162 13.20 -2.66 3.65
C GLU A 162 12.01 -1.83 3.16
N VAL A 163 11.33 -1.17 4.09
CA VAL A 163 10.33 -0.13 3.77
C VAL A 163 11.06 1.20 3.69
N ILE A 164 11.18 1.74 2.47
CA ILE A 164 11.87 3.01 2.23
C ILE A 164 10.96 4.25 2.34
N ALA A 165 9.65 4.05 2.28
CA ALA A 165 8.70 5.14 2.46
C ALA A 165 7.31 4.69 2.86
N GLU A 166 6.65 5.55 3.64
CA GLU A 166 5.30 5.35 4.15
C GLU A 166 4.51 6.65 3.95
N ILE A 167 3.41 6.56 3.20
CA ILE A 167 2.55 7.68 2.87
C ILE A 167 1.15 7.36 3.40
N TYR A 168 0.85 7.89 4.59
CA TYR A 168 -0.39 7.64 5.31
C TYR A 168 -1.29 8.86 5.38
N ARG A 169 -2.60 8.63 5.25
CA ARG A 169 -3.59 9.70 5.19
C ARG A 169 -4.87 9.35 5.94
N GLY A 170 -5.00 9.93 7.13
CA GLY A 170 -6.28 10.03 7.83
C GLY A 170 -7.29 10.90 7.06
N GLY A 171 -8.57 10.66 7.29
CA GLY A 171 -9.66 11.40 6.67
C GLY A 171 -9.71 11.20 5.16
N GLY A 172 -9.42 9.99 4.68
CA GLY A 172 -9.28 9.69 3.25
C GLY A 172 -10.50 10.06 2.40
N TRP A 173 -11.70 10.11 2.99
CA TRP A 173 -12.91 10.57 2.31
C TRP A 173 -12.86 12.05 1.87
N LEU A 174 -12.14 12.89 2.60
CA LEU A 174 -11.95 14.32 2.27
C LEU A 174 -11.15 14.52 0.98
N LEU A 175 -10.44 13.51 0.48
CA LEU A 175 -9.70 13.59 -0.79
C LEU A 175 -10.60 13.76 -2.02
N LYS A 176 -11.92 13.59 -1.86
CA LYS A 176 -12.93 13.75 -2.92
C LYS A 176 -13.84 14.96 -2.73
N THR A 177 -13.82 15.60 -1.56
CA THR A 177 -14.71 16.72 -1.25
C THR A 177 -14.16 18.01 -1.83
N SER A 178 -15.00 18.84 -2.45
CA SER A 178 -14.54 19.96 -3.28
C SER A 178 -14.62 21.35 -2.66
N LEU A 179 -15.49 21.63 -1.68
CA LEU A 179 -15.75 23.04 -1.31
C LEU A 179 -14.95 23.56 -0.11
N LEU A 180 -14.69 22.74 0.91
CA LEU A 180 -13.99 23.18 2.14
C LEU A 180 -12.48 22.90 2.14
N THR A 181 -12.03 21.99 1.27
CA THR A 181 -10.69 21.39 1.36
C THR A 181 -9.88 21.51 0.06
N GLU A 182 -10.36 22.27 -0.93
CA GLU A 182 -9.77 22.31 -2.28
C GLU A 182 -8.30 22.72 -2.28
N SER A 183 -7.97 23.83 -1.61
CA SER A 183 -6.61 24.36 -1.52
C SER A 183 -5.67 23.35 -0.85
N PHE A 184 -6.13 22.69 0.22
CA PHE A 184 -5.39 21.64 0.90
C PHE A 184 -5.18 20.43 -0.03
N ILE A 185 -6.22 19.95 -0.70
CA ILE A 185 -6.13 18.80 -1.61
C ILE A 185 -5.13 19.10 -2.73
N LEU A 186 -5.18 20.30 -3.32
CA LEU A 186 -4.21 20.71 -4.34
C LEU A 186 -2.77 20.68 -3.81
N LYS A 187 -2.54 21.22 -2.59
CA LYS A 187 -1.24 21.14 -1.93
C LYS A 187 -0.82 19.70 -1.66
N TYR A 188 -1.73 18.86 -1.17
CA TYR A 188 -1.49 17.45 -0.89
C TYR A 188 -1.16 16.64 -2.15
N LYS A 189 -1.85 16.88 -3.26
CA LYS A 189 -1.53 16.28 -4.56
C LYS A 189 -0.13 16.68 -5.04
N LYS A 190 0.28 17.94 -4.84
CA LYS A 190 1.65 18.40 -5.12
C LYS A 190 2.68 17.68 -4.25
N LEU A 191 2.39 17.48 -2.95
CA LEU A 191 3.25 16.72 -2.04
C LEU A 191 3.40 15.25 -2.44
N LEU A 192 2.31 14.59 -2.85
CA LEU A 192 2.36 13.22 -3.37
C LEU A 192 3.22 13.12 -4.63
N ARG A 193 3.10 14.10 -5.53
CA ARG A 193 3.93 14.21 -6.74
C ARG A 193 5.40 14.42 -6.38
N GLU A 194 5.70 15.24 -5.38
CA GLU A 194 7.08 15.41 -4.90
C GLU A 194 7.62 14.12 -4.27
N ALA A 195 6.82 13.44 -3.46
CA ALA A 195 7.18 12.14 -2.90
C ALA A 195 7.55 11.12 -3.99
N GLY A 196 6.78 11.07 -5.09
CA GLY A 196 7.13 10.24 -6.24
C GLY A 196 8.50 10.55 -6.84
N LYS A 197 8.89 11.83 -6.90
CA LYS A 197 10.22 12.26 -7.39
C LYS A 197 11.32 11.88 -6.42
N GLU A 198 11.11 12.13 -5.12
CA GLU A 198 12.07 11.81 -4.07
C GLU A 198 12.39 10.30 -4.03
N ILE A 199 11.40 9.43 -4.20
CA ILE A 199 11.63 7.98 -4.26
C ILE A 199 12.55 7.59 -5.42
N VAL A 200 12.34 8.16 -6.61
CA VAL A 200 13.18 7.84 -7.78
C VAL A 200 14.61 8.36 -7.62
N LYS A 201 14.77 9.57 -7.06
CA LYS A 201 16.08 10.22 -6.94
C LYS A 201 16.89 9.72 -5.75
N ASN A 202 16.21 9.48 -4.62
CA ASN A 202 16.85 9.37 -3.31
C ASN A 202 16.56 8.04 -2.60
N LEU A 203 15.68 7.19 -3.15
CA LEU A 203 15.19 5.97 -2.48
C LEU A 203 14.66 6.22 -1.06
N SER A 204 14.15 7.41 -0.79
CA SER A 204 13.66 7.85 0.52
C SER A 204 12.84 9.12 0.38
N LEU A 205 12.04 9.44 1.40
CA LEU A 205 11.34 10.72 1.50
C LEU A 205 12.10 11.69 2.40
N SER A 206 12.08 12.98 2.06
CA SER A 206 12.67 14.02 2.91
C SER A 206 11.84 14.21 4.19
N LYS A 207 12.50 14.61 5.29
CA LYS A 207 11.82 14.94 6.56
C LYS A 207 10.70 15.97 6.37
N LYS A 208 10.92 16.94 5.47
CA LYS A 208 9.94 17.96 5.10
C LYS A 208 8.71 17.32 4.43
N THR A 209 8.92 16.49 3.41
CA THR A 209 7.83 15.80 2.70
C THR A 209 7.04 14.89 3.65
N ILE A 210 7.71 14.13 4.51
CA ILE A 210 7.06 13.28 5.53
C ILE A 210 6.20 14.13 6.49
N SER A 211 6.73 15.24 7.00
CA SER A 211 6.01 16.11 7.93
C SER A 211 4.77 16.72 7.29
N GLU A 212 4.90 17.31 6.09
CA GLU A 212 3.76 17.92 5.38
C GLU A 212 2.70 16.87 4.97
N LEU A 213 3.12 15.67 4.57
CA LEU A 213 2.20 14.57 4.24
C LEU A 213 1.41 14.04 5.43
N LYS A 214 1.81 14.33 6.67
CA LYS A 214 1.11 13.89 7.89
C LYS A 214 0.16 14.93 8.46
N LYS A 215 0.31 16.21 8.08
CA LYS A 215 -0.54 17.30 8.58
C LYS A 215 -2.03 17.00 8.36
N PRO A 216 -2.88 17.23 9.37
CA PRO A 216 -4.31 17.03 9.24
C PRO A 216 -4.91 17.98 8.19
N ILE A 217 -6.03 17.58 7.58
CA ILE A 217 -6.72 18.40 6.57
C ILE A 217 -7.56 19.49 7.26
N ILE A 218 -8.23 19.10 8.34
CA ILE A 218 -9.09 19.90 9.21
C ILE A 218 -8.85 19.42 10.66
N SER A 219 -9.36 20.14 11.66
CA SER A 219 -9.28 19.68 13.04
C SER A 219 -10.07 18.36 13.25
N VAL A 220 -9.79 17.65 14.34
CA VAL A 220 -10.54 16.43 14.68
C VAL A 220 -12.00 16.76 15.00
N ASP A 221 -12.25 17.89 15.67
CA ASP A 221 -13.60 18.34 16.00
C ASP A 221 -14.40 18.68 14.73
N ASP A 222 -13.83 19.46 13.80
CA ASP A 222 -14.45 19.75 12.50
C ASP A 222 -14.72 18.47 11.70
N PHE A 223 -13.81 17.50 11.80
CA PHE A 223 -13.96 16.21 11.13
C PHE A 223 -15.17 15.45 11.69
N ILE A 224 -15.30 15.37 13.01
CA ILE A 224 -16.40 14.68 13.68
C ILE A 224 -17.74 15.34 13.33
N GLU A 225 -17.81 16.67 13.42
CA GLU A 225 -19.03 17.42 13.07
C GLU A 225 -19.45 17.15 11.62
N PHE A 226 -18.51 17.29 10.67
CA PHE A 226 -18.78 17.06 9.25
C PHE A 226 -19.17 15.60 8.96
N ALA A 227 -18.50 14.63 9.60
CA ALA A 227 -18.81 13.21 9.46
C ALA A 227 -20.23 12.88 9.96
N ASN A 228 -20.58 13.32 11.17
CA ASN A 228 -21.88 13.06 11.78
C ASN A 228 -23.01 13.70 10.96
N LYS A 229 -22.86 14.98 10.56
CA LYS A 229 -23.84 15.66 9.70
C LYS A 229 -24.08 14.94 8.37
N ASN A 230 -23.02 14.38 7.78
CA ASN A 230 -23.16 13.60 6.56
C ASN A 230 -23.83 12.23 6.81
N CYS A 231 -23.52 11.57 7.92
CA CYS A 231 -24.21 10.35 8.34
C CYS A 231 -25.72 10.59 8.53
N ASP A 232 -26.10 11.62 9.28
CA ASP A 232 -27.51 11.98 9.51
C ASP A 232 -28.25 12.24 8.20
N LYS A 233 -27.60 12.96 7.27
CA LYS A 233 -28.15 13.22 5.93
C LYS A 233 -28.33 11.96 5.08
N LEU A 234 -27.45 10.98 5.23
CA LEU A 234 -27.56 9.71 4.49
C LEU A 234 -28.62 8.79 5.11
N LEU A 235 -28.64 8.70 6.44
CA LEU A 235 -29.60 7.87 7.17
C LEU A 235 -31.03 8.37 7.03
N SER A 236 -31.26 9.69 7.01
CA SER A 236 -32.60 10.28 6.77
C SER A 236 -33.19 9.98 5.39
N ARG A 237 -32.39 9.51 4.43
CA ARG A 237 -32.85 9.11 3.09
C ARG A 237 -33.29 7.65 3.02
N ILE A 238 -32.95 6.85 4.02
CA ILE A 238 -33.36 5.46 4.09
C ILE A 238 -34.79 5.45 4.62
N LYS A 239 -35.76 5.23 3.73
CA LYS A 239 -37.12 4.84 4.16
C LYS A 239 -37.00 3.42 4.70
N ILE A 240 -37.24 3.25 6.00
CA ILE A 240 -37.44 1.94 6.63
C ILE A 240 -38.87 1.49 6.30
#